data_AF-A0A2E4AGE4-F1
#
_entry.id   AF-A0A2E4AGE4-F1
#
_cell.length_a   1.000
_cell.length_b   1.000
_cell.length_c   1.000
_cell.angle_alpha   90.00
_cell.angle_beta   90.00
_cell.angle_gamma   90.00
#
_symmetry.space_group_name_H-M   'P 1'
#
loop_
_entity.id
_entity.type
_entity.pdbx_description
1 polymer ?
#
loop_
_entity_poly.entity_id
_entity_poly.type
_entity_poly.pdbx_seq_one_letter_code
_entity_poly.pdbx_strand_id
1 'polypeptide(L)'
;MMSEYHPKLKTPFCGKLGVDFPVIQTGMGWVSTAKLTAATSSAGAIGFLATATQTFEEMKQSVKEIKEITDKPFGINVRTDSTDIDERLTWAIQQGIKVVSFAQAPNPEMVKKLSDSGVITIPTIAARRHAEKVAEWGVDAVIAQGQEGGGHTGEVPTAVLIPQVTKAVDIPVFAAGGITDGRGLVAALAWGAQGIAMGTRFLLSKESEVPEAIKQAYFDAGVTDTVRTRSVDGVPQRVIRSQMVKALEKNRILKFPTALKNALKFRHATEASISDLLTEALAMKRNQDMTWAQVSLAANAPMLTKATMVDGNTEIGIMPTGVGLGVITSAPSVEDIISEIMIEASECLHSLADNTVR
;
A
#
# COMPACT_ATOMS: atom_id res chain seq x y z
N MET A 1 -25.42 13.27 2.60
CA MET A 1 -24.19 12.63 3.13
C MET A 1 -23.07 13.65 3.38
N MET A 2 -22.51 14.39 2.41
CA MET A 2 -21.41 15.35 2.72
C MET A 2 -21.78 16.56 3.60
N SER A 3 -23.06 16.97 3.66
CA SER A 3 -23.50 18.10 4.51
C SER A 3 -23.47 17.82 6.01
N GLU A 4 -23.18 16.57 6.39
CA GLU A 4 -23.15 16.09 7.78
C GLU A 4 -21.75 16.21 8.40
N TYR A 5 -20.70 16.33 7.58
CA TYR A 5 -19.32 16.37 8.04
C TYR A 5 -18.73 17.79 8.02
N HIS A 6 -17.71 18.01 8.84
CA HIS A 6 -17.04 19.31 8.92
C HIS A 6 -16.52 19.75 7.53
N PRO A 7 -16.78 20.98 7.06
CA PRO A 7 -16.50 21.41 5.68
C PRO A 7 -15.02 21.32 5.28
N LYS A 8 -14.10 21.46 6.24
CA LYS A 8 -12.64 21.28 6.02
C LYS A 8 -12.23 19.86 5.61
N LEU A 9 -13.10 18.87 5.77
CA LEU A 9 -12.82 17.49 5.35
C LEU A 9 -13.03 17.28 3.85
N LYS A 10 -13.62 18.25 3.14
CA LYS A 10 -13.66 18.27 1.67
C LYS A 10 -12.40 18.96 1.14
N THR A 11 -11.35 18.18 0.87
CA THR A 11 -10.09 18.72 0.35
C THR A 11 -10.17 18.94 -1.17
N PRO A 12 -9.32 19.81 -1.76
CA PRO A 12 -9.30 20.02 -3.21
C PRO A 12 -9.09 18.72 -4.01
N PHE A 13 -8.34 17.78 -3.44
CA PHE A 13 -8.12 16.47 -4.05
C PHE A 13 -9.39 15.63 -4.23
N CYS A 14 -10.37 15.73 -3.33
CA CYS A 14 -11.65 15.02 -3.49
C CYS A 14 -12.30 15.36 -4.83
N GLY A 15 -12.29 16.65 -5.21
CA GLY A 15 -12.75 17.11 -6.52
C GLY A 15 -11.90 16.59 -7.68
N LYS A 16 -10.57 16.52 -7.52
CA LYS A 16 -9.65 16.03 -8.56
C LYS A 16 -9.86 14.54 -8.86
N LEU A 17 -10.15 13.72 -7.84
CA LEU A 17 -10.42 12.28 -8.00
C LEU A 17 -11.89 11.92 -8.27
N GLY A 18 -12.82 12.85 -8.04
CA GLY A 18 -14.25 12.54 -8.08
C GLY A 18 -14.71 11.65 -6.93
N VAL A 19 -14.09 11.81 -5.75
CA VAL A 19 -14.43 11.07 -4.52
C VAL A 19 -15.02 11.99 -3.46
N ASP A 20 -15.74 11.41 -2.52
CA ASP A 20 -16.46 12.14 -1.47
C ASP A 20 -15.53 12.45 -0.27
N PHE A 21 -14.57 11.56 0.02
CA PHE A 21 -13.72 11.63 1.22
C PHE A 21 -12.22 11.59 0.90
N PRO A 22 -11.37 12.30 1.67
CA PRO A 22 -9.92 12.37 1.45
C PRO A 22 -9.20 11.15 2.05
N VAL A 23 -9.73 9.96 1.78
CA VAL A 23 -9.27 8.68 2.31
C VAL A 23 -8.87 7.76 1.16
N ILE A 24 -7.70 7.16 1.26
CA ILE A 24 -7.16 6.21 0.30
C ILE A 24 -7.00 4.84 0.98
N GLN A 25 -7.56 3.79 0.38
CA GLN A 25 -7.13 2.42 0.63
C GLN A 25 -5.93 2.12 -0.26
N THR A 26 -4.74 1.92 0.31
CA THR A 26 -3.50 1.71 -0.46
C THR A 26 -3.45 0.33 -1.10
N GLY A 27 -2.85 0.20 -2.29
CA GLY A 27 -2.63 -1.11 -2.91
C GLY A 27 -1.74 -2.02 -2.04
N MET A 28 -2.29 -3.16 -1.63
CA MET A 28 -1.62 -4.18 -0.84
C MET A 28 -1.70 -5.51 -1.60
N GLY A 29 -0.55 -6.07 -2.00
CA GLY A 29 -0.51 -7.34 -2.73
C GLY A 29 -1.25 -8.45 -1.96
N TRP A 30 -2.05 -9.24 -2.68
CA TRP A 30 -2.94 -10.28 -2.13
C TRP A 30 -4.09 -9.82 -1.22
N VAL A 31 -4.13 -8.56 -0.77
CA VAL A 31 -5.15 -8.05 0.16
C VAL A 31 -6.15 -7.13 -0.55
N SER A 32 -5.65 -6.23 -1.39
CA SER A 32 -6.47 -5.27 -2.14
C SER A 32 -7.05 -5.91 -3.39
N THR A 33 -8.01 -6.81 -3.17
CA THR A 33 -8.75 -7.51 -4.22
C THR A 33 -9.86 -6.63 -4.83
N ALA A 34 -10.57 -7.15 -5.83
CA ALA A 34 -11.71 -6.48 -6.44
C ALA A 34 -12.77 -6.08 -5.41
N LYS A 35 -13.09 -6.99 -4.48
CA LYS A 35 -14.10 -6.79 -3.44
C LYS A 35 -13.76 -5.62 -2.50
N LEU A 36 -12.55 -5.61 -1.94
CA LEU A 36 -12.10 -4.54 -1.04
C LEU A 36 -12.01 -3.19 -1.76
N THR A 37 -11.50 -3.20 -2.99
CA THR A 37 -11.38 -2.00 -3.83
C THR A 37 -12.75 -1.40 -4.13
N ALA A 38 -13.69 -2.23 -4.60
CA ALA A 38 -15.03 -1.79 -4.95
C ALA A 38 -15.83 -1.28 -3.74
N ALA A 39 -15.69 -1.94 -2.59
CA ALA A 39 -16.31 -1.49 -1.34
C ALA A 39 -15.78 -0.11 -0.92
N THR A 40 -14.46 0.10 -1.00
CA THR A 40 -13.83 1.40 -0.70
C THR A 40 -14.35 2.50 -1.61
N SER A 41 -14.38 2.25 -2.91
CA SER A 41 -14.88 3.22 -3.90
C SER A 41 -16.37 3.50 -3.74
N SER A 42 -17.18 2.49 -3.43
CA SER A 42 -18.62 2.65 -3.18
C SER A 42 -18.90 3.49 -1.94
N ALA A 43 -18.07 3.37 -0.91
CA ALA A 43 -18.14 4.16 0.32
C ALA A 43 -17.62 5.60 0.16
N GLY A 44 -17.26 6.04 -1.05
CA GLY A 44 -16.89 7.42 -1.35
C GLY A 44 -15.42 7.78 -1.10
N ALA A 45 -14.58 6.80 -0.74
CA ALA A 45 -13.12 6.93 -0.73
C ALA A 45 -12.53 6.46 -2.08
N ILE A 46 -11.20 6.49 -2.26
CA ILE A 46 -10.55 5.87 -3.42
C ILE A 46 -9.94 4.52 -3.03
N GLY A 47 -10.42 3.45 -3.65
CA GLY A 47 -9.82 2.11 -3.57
C GLY A 47 -8.73 1.92 -4.62
N PHE A 48 -7.68 1.17 -4.27
CA PHE A 48 -6.65 0.74 -5.21
C PHE A 48 -6.58 -0.80 -5.28
N LEU A 49 -6.87 -1.35 -6.46
CA LEU A 49 -6.64 -2.76 -6.79
C LEU A 49 -5.14 -3.02 -6.87
N ALA A 50 -4.63 -4.00 -6.10
CA ALA A 50 -3.23 -4.38 -6.19
C ALA A 50 -3.00 -5.37 -7.34
N THR A 51 -2.41 -4.91 -8.45
CA THR A 51 -2.23 -5.74 -9.65
C THR A 51 -0.87 -6.45 -9.68
N ALA A 52 0.04 -6.09 -8.77
CA ALA A 52 1.41 -6.61 -8.71
C ALA A 52 1.50 -8.13 -8.53
N THR A 53 0.47 -8.75 -7.95
CA THR A 53 0.39 -10.19 -7.68
C THR A 53 -0.49 -10.94 -8.68
N GLN A 54 -0.95 -10.25 -9.72
CA GLN A 54 -1.87 -10.77 -10.73
C GLN A 54 -1.18 -10.92 -12.07
N THR A 55 -1.50 -11.99 -12.80
CA THR A 55 -1.33 -12.03 -14.26
C THR A 55 -2.15 -10.92 -14.92
N PHE A 56 -1.86 -10.62 -16.19
CA PHE A 56 -2.60 -9.58 -16.89
C PHE A 56 -4.09 -9.95 -17.05
N GLU A 57 -4.41 -11.21 -17.33
CA GLU A 57 -5.80 -11.66 -17.44
C GLU A 57 -6.56 -11.59 -16.10
N GLU A 58 -5.92 -11.97 -15.00
CA GLU A 58 -6.50 -11.81 -13.65
C GLU A 58 -6.79 -10.34 -13.33
N MET A 59 -5.87 -9.42 -13.70
CA MET A 59 -6.11 -7.98 -13.56
C MET A 59 -7.34 -7.53 -14.35
N LYS A 60 -7.50 -8.00 -15.60
CA LYS A 60 -8.68 -7.66 -16.43
C LYS A 60 -9.98 -8.14 -15.77
N GLN A 61 -9.96 -9.36 -15.25
CA GLN A 61 -11.11 -9.95 -14.57
C GLN A 61 -11.45 -9.20 -13.28
N SER A 62 -10.47 -8.86 -12.44
CA SER A 62 -10.70 -8.05 -11.23
C SER A 62 -11.23 -6.65 -11.53
N VAL A 63 -10.75 -6.00 -12.60
CA VAL A 63 -11.28 -4.69 -13.02
C VAL A 63 -12.73 -4.80 -13.49
N LYS A 64 -13.10 -5.90 -14.16
CA LYS A 64 -14.48 -6.18 -14.53
C LYS A 64 -15.36 -6.36 -13.29
N GLU A 65 -14.92 -7.16 -12.33
CA GLU A 65 -15.64 -7.38 -11.06
C GLU A 65 -15.87 -6.08 -10.28
N ILE A 66 -14.87 -5.18 -10.22
CA ILE A 66 -15.03 -3.88 -9.57
C ILE A 66 -16.14 -3.07 -10.26
N LYS A 67 -16.13 -3.01 -11.59
CA LYS A 67 -17.12 -2.27 -12.38
C LYS A 67 -18.53 -2.88 -12.31
N GLU A 68 -18.65 -4.17 -11.98
CA GLU A 68 -19.94 -4.82 -11.71
C GLU A 68 -20.53 -4.41 -10.35
N ILE A 69 -19.67 -4.03 -9.39
CA ILE A 69 -20.07 -3.64 -8.03
C ILE A 69 -20.29 -2.12 -7.93
N THR A 70 -19.50 -1.30 -8.63
CA THR A 70 -19.54 0.16 -8.47
C THR A 70 -19.18 0.93 -9.73
N ASP A 71 -19.90 2.05 -9.94
CA ASP A 71 -19.60 3.06 -10.96
C ASP A 71 -18.68 4.18 -10.43
N LYS A 72 -18.35 4.14 -9.12
CA LYS A 72 -17.49 5.15 -8.48
C LYS A 72 -16.03 4.99 -8.93
N PRO A 73 -15.23 6.08 -8.98
CA PRO A 73 -13.83 5.99 -9.35
C PRO A 73 -13.03 5.03 -8.46
N PHE A 74 -12.14 4.27 -9.06
CA PHE A 74 -11.13 3.46 -8.39
C PHE A 74 -9.81 3.55 -9.15
N GLY A 75 -8.73 3.15 -8.50
CA GLY A 75 -7.40 3.10 -9.09
C GLY A 75 -6.82 1.69 -9.15
N ILE A 76 -5.71 1.57 -9.88
CA ILE A 76 -4.87 0.37 -9.86
C ILE A 76 -3.50 0.71 -9.26
N ASN A 77 -2.92 -0.21 -8.51
CA ASN A 77 -1.56 -0.11 -7.99
C ASN A 77 -0.65 -1.08 -8.77
N VAL A 78 0.34 -0.51 -9.44
CA VAL A 78 1.23 -1.24 -10.34
C VAL A 78 2.67 -1.27 -9.84
N ARG A 79 3.40 -2.29 -10.32
CA ARG A 79 4.85 -2.39 -10.20
C ARG A 79 5.50 -1.97 -11.51
N THR A 80 6.48 -1.08 -11.43
CA THR A 80 7.13 -0.50 -12.61
C THR A 80 8.14 -1.45 -13.25
N ASP A 81 8.52 -2.52 -12.54
CA ASP A 81 9.41 -3.58 -12.99
C ASP A 81 8.68 -4.83 -13.55
N SER A 82 7.34 -4.79 -13.64
CA SER A 82 6.57 -5.81 -14.35
C SER A 82 6.92 -5.80 -15.85
N THR A 83 7.20 -6.97 -16.43
CA THR A 83 7.61 -7.11 -17.84
C THR A 83 6.54 -6.63 -18.82
N ASP A 84 5.27 -6.69 -18.41
CA ASP A 84 4.07 -6.33 -19.16
C ASP A 84 3.50 -4.95 -18.75
N ILE A 85 4.27 -4.12 -18.04
CA ILE A 85 3.78 -2.84 -17.49
C ILE A 85 3.20 -1.92 -18.56
N ASP A 86 3.83 -1.82 -19.73
CA ASP A 86 3.35 -0.93 -20.79
C ASP A 86 1.98 -1.36 -21.34
N GLU A 87 1.78 -2.66 -21.49
CA GLU A 87 0.51 -3.25 -21.93
C GLU A 87 -0.59 -3.01 -20.89
N ARG A 88 -0.27 -3.20 -19.60
CA ARG A 88 -1.20 -2.94 -18.49
C ARG A 88 -1.64 -1.48 -18.43
N LEU A 89 -0.70 -0.53 -18.57
CA LEU A 89 -1.02 0.90 -18.55
C LEU A 89 -1.85 1.30 -19.76
N THR A 90 -1.49 0.81 -20.96
CA THR A 90 -2.26 1.06 -22.20
C THR A 90 -3.69 0.57 -22.06
N TRP A 91 -3.87 -0.66 -21.57
CA TRP A 91 -5.19 -1.23 -21.37
C TRP A 91 -5.97 -0.50 -20.27
N ALA A 92 -5.33 -0.13 -19.15
CA ALA A 92 -5.96 0.65 -18.09
C ALA A 92 -6.50 2.00 -18.60
N ILE A 93 -5.72 2.70 -19.44
CA ILE A 93 -6.17 3.92 -20.13
C ILE A 93 -7.42 3.63 -20.98
N GLN A 94 -7.40 2.59 -21.81
CA GLN A 94 -8.52 2.20 -22.67
C GLN A 94 -9.78 1.85 -21.86
N GLN A 95 -9.62 1.28 -20.68
CA GLN A 95 -10.71 0.94 -19.77
C GLN A 95 -11.23 2.14 -18.96
N GLY A 96 -10.64 3.33 -19.13
CA GLY A 96 -11.06 4.53 -18.43
C GLY A 96 -10.68 4.57 -16.95
N ILE A 97 -9.66 3.81 -16.54
CA ILE A 97 -9.12 3.87 -15.18
C ILE A 97 -8.58 5.29 -14.93
N LYS A 98 -9.07 5.93 -13.86
CA LYS A 98 -8.78 7.36 -13.59
C LYS A 98 -7.50 7.60 -12.82
N VAL A 99 -7.04 6.62 -12.06
CA VAL A 99 -5.93 6.77 -11.14
C VAL A 99 -5.00 5.55 -11.19
N VAL A 100 -3.70 5.81 -11.30
CA VAL A 100 -2.65 4.80 -11.18
C VAL A 100 -1.72 5.18 -10.04
N SER A 101 -1.58 4.29 -9.06
CA SER A 101 -0.54 4.40 -8.05
C SER A 101 0.61 3.44 -8.34
N PHE A 102 1.78 3.78 -7.82
CA PHE A 102 2.98 3.00 -8.06
C PHE A 102 3.60 2.52 -6.75
N ALA A 103 3.86 1.21 -6.67
CA ALA A 103 4.57 0.60 -5.55
C ALA A 103 6.09 0.89 -5.58
N GLN A 104 6.62 1.23 -6.76
CA GLN A 104 7.99 1.67 -6.99
C GLN A 104 7.97 2.99 -7.75
N ALA A 105 9.07 3.76 -7.72
CA ALA A 105 9.11 5.01 -8.48
C ALA A 105 8.85 4.73 -9.98
N PRO A 106 7.96 5.50 -10.63
CA PRO A 106 7.79 5.44 -12.09
C PRO A 106 9.01 6.06 -12.79
N ASN A 107 8.94 6.18 -14.11
CA ASN A 107 9.88 6.97 -14.89
C ASN A 107 9.13 8.11 -15.63
N PRO A 108 9.83 9.13 -16.15
CA PRO A 108 9.20 10.27 -16.81
C PRO A 108 8.30 9.87 -18.00
N GLU A 109 8.68 8.85 -18.77
CA GLU A 109 7.92 8.40 -19.94
C GLU A 109 6.58 7.80 -19.54
N MET A 110 6.56 6.98 -18.49
CA MET A 110 5.33 6.40 -17.92
C MET A 110 4.41 7.50 -17.38
N VAL A 111 4.95 8.46 -16.63
CA VAL A 111 4.18 9.58 -16.09
C VAL A 111 3.58 10.41 -17.22
N LYS A 112 4.38 10.74 -18.25
CA LYS A 112 3.92 11.48 -19.42
C LYS A 112 2.80 10.73 -20.16
N LYS A 113 2.95 9.44 -20.44
CA LYS A 113 1.95 8.60 -21.11
C LYS A 113 0.59 8.64 -20.40
N LEU A 114 0.60 8.52 -19.08
CA LEU A 114 -0.59 8.56 -18.25
C LEU A 114 -1.21 9.97 -18.21
N SER A 115 -0.38 11.00 -18.02
CA SER A 115 -0.80 12.40 -18.02
C SER A 115 -1.42 12.82 -19.35
N ASP A 116 -0.82 12.46 -20.48
CA ASP A 116 -1.34 12.75 -21.83
C ASP A 116 -2.74 12.12 -22.05
N SER A 117 -3.05 11.06 -21.29
CA SER A 117 -4.33 10.35 -21.32
C SER A 117 -5.31 10.80 -20.24
N GLY A 118 -4.97 11.82 -19.44
CA GLY A 118 -5.77 12.32 -18.32
C GLY A 118 -5.86 11.36 -17.12
N VAL A 119 -4.92 10.42 -16.99
CA VAL A 119 -4.84 9.50 -15.85
C VAL A 119 -4.01 10.12 -14.75
N ILE A 120 -4.55 10.15 -13.54
CA ILE A 120 -3.92 10.72 -12.36
C ILE A 120 -2.85 9.76 -11.83
N THR A 121 -1.65 10.28 -11.59
CA THR A 121 -0.50 9.49 -11.11
C THR A 121 -0.18 9.78 -9.64
N ILE A 122 -0.13 8.72 -8.82
CA ILE A 122 0.11 8.83 -7.37
C ILE A 122 1.15 7.81 -6.89
N PRO A 123 2.46 8.07 -7.05
CA PRO A 123 3.48 7.19 -6.50
C PRO A 123 3.53 7.25 -4.96
N THR A 124 3.93 6.13 -4.35
CA THR A 124 4.25 6.09 -2.92
C THR A 124 5.72 6.45 -2.71
N ILE A 125 5.99 7.37 -1.79
CA ILE A 125 7.33 7.84 -1.42
C ILE A 125 7.56 7.68 0.08
N ALA A 126 8.83 7.57 0.47
CA ALA A 126 9.22 7.41 1.88
C ALA A 126 10.33 8.39 2.32
N ALA A 127 10.61 9.39 1.49
CA ALA A 127 11.60 10.44 1.77
C ALA A 127 11.30 11.70 0.96
N ARG A 128 11.61 12.87 1.53
CA ARG A 128 11.45 14.19 0.87
C ARG A 128 12.06 14.22 -0.54
N ARG A 129 13.31 13.78 -0.70
CA ARG A 129 14.00 13.76 -2.00
C ARG A 129 13.28 12.94 -3.08
N HIS A 130 12.54 11.90 -2.68
CA HIS A 130 11.77 11.09 -3.63
C HIS A 130 10.54 11.88 -4.10
N ALA A 131 9.90 12.65 -3.21
CA ALA A 131 8.78 13.52 -3.57
C ALA A 131 9.20 14.62 -4.55
N GLU A 132 10.31 15.31 -4.26
CA GLU A 132 10.90 16.30 -5.17
C GLU A 132 11.15 15.67 -6.55
N LYS A 133 11.74 14.47 -6.57
CA LYS A 133 12.07 13.80 -7.84
C LYS A 133 10.86 13.41 -8.67
N VAL A 134 9.82 12.84 -8.07
CA VAL A 134 8.61 12.47 -8.81
C VAL A 134 7.79 13.69 -9.22
N ALA A 135 7.83 14.78 -8.42
CA ALA A 135 7.20 16.05 -8.78
C ALA A 135 7.84 16.67 -10.03
N GLU A 136 9.18 16.60 -10.18
CA GLU A 136 9.88 17.01 -11.41
C GLU A 136 9.38 16.26 -12.66
N TRP A 137 8.91 15.02 -12.49
CA TRP A 137 8.36 14.21 -13.59
C TRP A 137 6.90 14.54 -13.93
N GLY A 138 6.27 15.42 -13.14
CA GLY A 138 4.90 15.86 -13.36
C GLY A 138 3.83 14.93 -12.79
N VAL A 139 4.13 14.19 -11.71
CA VAL A 139 3.08 13.38 -11.06
C VAL A 139 2.02 14.27 -10.40
N ASP A 140 0.81 13.74 -10.26
CA ASP A 140 -0.36 14.52 -9.84
C ASP A 140 -0.51 14.70 -8.34
N ALA A 141 0.05 13.75 -7.56
CA ALA A 141 0.05 13.71 -6.11
C ALA A 141 1.07 12.67 -5.61
N VAL A 142 1.33 12.62 -4.32
CA VAL A 142 2.16 11.57 -3.69
C VAL A 142 1.51 11.00 -2.44
N ILE A 143 1.68 9.69 -2.21
CA ILE A 143 1.45 9.09 -0.89
C ILE A 143 2.79 9.12 -0.15
N ALA A 144 2.90 9.92 0.90
CA ALA A 144 4.10 10.01 1.73
C ALA A 144 3.96 9.09 2.94
N GLN A 145 4.70 7.98 2.93
CA GLN A 145 4.65 6.95 3.97
C GLN A 145 5.79 7.10 4.99
N GLY A 146 5.43 7.36 6.25
CA GLY A 146 6.36 7.34 7.37
C GLY A 146 6.79 5.92 7.77
N GLN A 147 7.82 5.85 8.61
CA GLN A 147 8.44 4.61 9.10
C GLN A 147 7.46 3.68 9.84
N GLU A 148 6.37 4.24 10.35
CA GLU A 148 5.25 3.59 11.03
C GLU A 148 4.42 2.71 10.08
N GLY A 149 4.49 2.96 8.76
CA GLY A 149 3.80 2.20 7.72
C GLY A 149 4.26 0.75 7.60
N GLY A 150 3.39 -0.08 7.02
CA GLY A 150 3.65 -1.50 6.76
C GLY A 150 4.32 -1.77 5.42
N GLY A 151 4.86 -2.98 5.26
CA GLY A 151 5.59 -3.34 4.05
C GLY A 151 6.84 -2.48 3.89
N HIS A 152 7.30 -2.24 2.67
CA HIS A 152 8.50 -1.43 2.41
C HIS A 152 8.33 0.00 2.92
N THR A 153 9.26 0.44 3.76
CA THR A 153 9.13 1.71 4.46
C THR A 153 10.47 2.39 4.75
N GLY A 154 10.45 3.73 4.71
CA GLY A 154 11.58 4.60 5.01
C GLY A 154 11.95 4.63 6.49
N GLU A 155 12.71 5.65 6.88
CA GLU A 155 13.24 5.82 8.26
C GLU A 155 12.68 7.05 8.96
N VAL A 156 11.95 7.89 8.24
CA VAL A 156 11.45 9.15 8.79
C VAL A 156 10.06 8.89 9.35
N PRO A 157 9.80 9.24 10.63
CA PRO A 157 8.46 9.14 11.22
C PRO A 157 7.44 10.01 10.46
N THR A 158 6.17 9.59 10.39
CA THR A 158 5.10 10.29 9.66
C THR A 158 5.01 11.75 10.07
N ALA A 159 4.96 12.05 11.37
CA ALA A 159 4.85 13.41 11.89
C ALA A 159 6.04 14.32 11.50
N VAL A 160 7.17 13.74 11.10
CA VAL A 160 8.37 14.45 10.65
C VAL A 160 8.46 14.48 9.13
N LEU A 161 8.02 13.42 8.45
CA LEU A 161 8.08 13.28 7.00
C LEU A 161 7.05 14.19 6.30
N ILE A 162 5.79 14.19 6.77
CA ILE A 162 4.70 14.88 6.07
C ILE A 162 4.98 16.39 5.96
N PRO A 163 5.33 17.13 7.04
CA PRO A 163 5.62 18.57 6.92
C PRO A 163 6.82 18.88 6.03
N GLN A 164 7.81 17.97 5.95
CA GLN A 164 8.96 18.15 5.06
C GLN A 164 8.58 17.99 3.59
N VAL A 165 7.71 17.03 3.27
CA VAL A 165 7.25 16.77 1.91
C VAL A 165 6.31 17.88 1.46
N THR A 166 5.32 18.26 2.27
CA THR A 166 4.34 19.32 1.94
C THR A 166 4.99 20.69 1.75
N LYS A 167 6.14 20.94 2.41
CA LYS A 167 6.95 22.14 2.19
C LYS A 167 7.82 22.08 0.91
N ALA A 168 8.16 20.88 0.45
CA ALA A 168 9.10 20.67 -0.65
C ALA A 168 8.44 20.62 -2.03
N VAL A 169 7.14 20.30 -2.10
CA VAL A 169 6.41 20.16 -3.36
C VAL A 169 5.02 20.82 -3.27
N ASP A 170 4.55 21.35 -4.40
CA ASP A 170 3.22 21.99 -4.49
C ASP A 170 2.09 20.99 -4.80
N ILE A 171 2.44 19.78 -5.25
CA ILE A 171 1.46 18.73 -5.55
C ILE A 171 0.82 18.19 -4.26
N PRO A 172 -0.46 17.74 -4.30
CA PRO A 172 -1.13 17.14 -3.15
C PRO A 172 -0.34 15.98 -2.51
N VAL A 173 -0.34 15.95 -1.18
CA VAL A 173 0.32 14.91 -0.38
C VAL A 173 -0.74 14.16 0.43
N PHE A 174 -0.69 12.82 0.40
CA PHE A 174 -1.45 11.94 1.29
C PHE A 174 -0.53 11.43 2.38
N ALA A 175 -0.93 11.59 3.64
CA ALA A 175 -0.17 11.06 4.75
C ALA A 175 -0.45 9.56 4.93
N ALA A 176 0.61 8.77 5.05
CA ALA A 176 0.52 7.34 5.32
C ALA A 176 1.50 6.91 6.42
N GLY A 177 1.15 5.84 7.12
CA GLY A 177 1.95 5.26 8.20
C GLY A 177 1.50 5.71 9.59
N GLY A 178 1.04 4.76 10.40
CA GLY A 178 0.58 5.02 11.77
C GLY A 178 -0.79 5.68 11.91
N ILE A 179 -1.45 6.01 10.79
CA ILE A 179 -2.80 6.60 10.77
C ILE A 179 -3.83 5.48 10.69
N THR A 180 -4.82 5.51 11.59
CA THR A 180 -5.84 4.45 11.72
C THR A 180 -7.27 4.96 11.88
N ASP A 181 -7.45 6.26 12.16
CA ASP A 181 -8.70 6.85 12.63
C ASP A 181 -8.87 8.32 12.20
N GLY A 182 -9.95 8.97 12.66
CA GLY A 182 -10.30 10.35 12.31
C GLY A 182 -9.37 11.38 12.93
N ARG A 183 -8.82 11.13 14.12
CA ARG A 183 -7.77 11.99 14.70
C ARG A 183 -6.51 12.00 13.86
N GLY A 184 -6.13 10.84 13.32
CA GLY A 184 -5.04 10.72 12.37
C GLY A 184 -5.28 11.51 11.08
N LEU A 185 -6.52 11.54 10.58
CA LEU A 185 -6.90 12.43 9.47
C LEU A 185 -6.71 13.91 9.83
N VAL A 186 -7.20 14.36 10.98
CA VAL A 186 -7.03 15.76 11.40
C VAL A 186 -5.56 16.13 11.57
N ALA A 187 -4.74 15.24 12.16
CA ALA A 187 -3.29 15.44 12.27
C ALA A 187 -2.62 15.56 10.91
N ALA A 188 -2.99 14.71 9.94
CA ALA A 188 -2.47 14.77 8.58
C ALA A 188 -2.81 16.11 7.89
N LEU A 189 -4.05 16.57 8.02
CA LEU A 189 -4.48 17.88 7.50
C LEU A 189 -3.68 19.02 8.17
N ALA A 190 -3.44 18.93 9.47
CA ALA A 190 -2.63 19.91 10.20
C ALA A 190 -1.15 19.92 9.75
N TRP A 191 -0.60 18.78 9.31
CA TRP A 191 0.73 18.69 8.70
C TRP A 191 0.79 19.19 7.24
N GLY A 192 -0.35 19.61 6.68
CA GLY A 192 -0.47 20.13 5.31
C GLY A 192 -0.78 19.06 4.26
N ALA A 193 -1.07 17.81 4.65
CA ALA A 193 -1.58 16.81 3.72
C ALA A 193 -3.00 17.16 3.27
N GLN A 194 -3.44 16.60 2.14
CA GLN A 194 -4.80 16.74 1.62
C GLN A 194 -5.66 15.49 1.83
N GLY A 195 -5.17 14.56 2.66
CA GLY A 195 -5.86 13.33 3.01
C GLY A 195 -4.91 12.31 3.61
N ILE A 196 -5.44 11.11 3.81
CA ILE A 196 -4.72 9.98 4.39
C ILE A 196 -4.78 8.76 3.49
N ALA A 197 -3.74 7.92 3.58
CA ALA A 197 -3.72 6.62 2.96
C ALA A 197 -3.41 5.54 3.99
N MET A 198 -4.23 4.49 4.00
CA MET A 198 -4.16 3.42 4.99
C MET A 198 -4.13 2.05 4.32
N GLY A 199 -3.27 1.18 4.84
CA GLY A 199 -3.22 -0.24 4.47
C GLY A 199 -3.85 -1.10 5.56
N THR A 200 -3.16 -1.24 6.70
CA THR A 200 -3.56 -2.11 7.82
C THR A 200 -5.02 -1.91 8.25
N ARG A 201 -5.53 -0.67 8.32
CA ARG A 201 -6.93 -0.40 8.69
C ARG A 201 -7.94 -1.04 7.73
N PHE A 202 -7.67 -1.03 6.42
CA PHE A 202 -8.51 -1.64 5.39
C PHE A 202 -8.28 -3.16 5.24
N LEU A 203 -7.07 -3.65 5.55
CA LEU A 203 -6.82 -5.09 5.69
C LEU A 203 -7.72 -5.69 6.77
N LEU A 204 -7.86 -4.99 7.90
CA LEU A 204 -8.74 -5.38 9.00
C LEU A 204 -10.16 -4.84 8.78
N SER A 205 -10.75 -5.23 7.66
CA SER A 205 -12.15 -4.95 7.31
C SER A 205 -12.91 -6.23 6.98
N LYS A 206 -14.24 -6.15 6.94
CA LYS A 206 -15.12 -7.27 6.56
C LYS A 206 -14.95 -7.68 5.09
N GLU A 207 -14.64 -6.73 4.22
CA GLU A 207 -14.51 -6.93 2.78
C GLU A 207 -13.13 -7.46 2.38
N SER A 208 -12.14 -7.36 3.26
CA SER A 208 -10.85 -8.02 3.07
C SER A 208 -11.01 -9.54 3.11
N GLU A 209 -10.49 -10.20 2.09
CA GLU A 209 -10.54 -11.67 1.92
C GLU A 209 -9.37 -12.39 2.61
N VAL A 210 -8.54 -11.65 3.37
CA VAL A 210 -7.49 -12.23 4.20
C VAL A 210 -8.12 -13.24 5.18
N PRO A 211 -7.56 -14.46 5.32
CA PRO A 211 -8.14 -15.47 6.21
C PRO A 211 -8.30 -14.97 7.64
N GLU A 212 -9.41 -15.33 8.28
CA GLU A 212 -9.75 -14.85 9.63
C GLU A 212 -8.68 -15.22 10.68
N ALA A 213 -8.02 -16.38 10.53
CA ALA A 213 -6.89 -16.76 11.39
C ALA A 213 -5.70 -15.77 11.29
N ILE A 214 -5.48 -15.16 10.12
CA ILE A 214 -4.47 -14.13 9.93
C ILE A 214 -4.93 -12.81 10.54
N LYS A 215 -6.20 -12.41 10.32
CA LYS A 215 -6.74 -11.21 10.98
C LYS A 215 -6.66 -11.31 12.51
N GLN A 216 -6.91 -12.50 13.07
CA GLN A 216 -6.73 -12.75 14.50
C GLN A 216 -5.29 -12.50 14.95
N ALA A 217 -4.29 -12.99 14.20
CA ALA A 217 -2.89 -12.71 14.51
C ALA A 217 -2.52 -11.22 14.46
N TYR A 218 -3.24 -10.41 13.68
CA TYR A 218 -3.11 -8.95 13.69
C TYR A 218 -3.77 -8.33 14.93
N PHE A 219 -4.94 -8.80 15.35
CA PHE A 219 -5.59 -8.31 16.58
C PHE A 219 -4.83 -8.70 17.85
N ASP A 220 -4.16 -9.84 17.85
CA ASP A 220 -3.38 -10.33 18.98
C ASP A 220 -2.04 -9.60 19.14
N ALA A 221 -1.58 -8.89 18.11
CA ALA A 221 -0.31 -8.19 18.11
C ALA A 221 -0.46 -6.77 18.68
N GLY A 222 0.45 -6.38 19.57
CA GLY A 222 0.51 -5.02 20.12
C GLY A 222 1.31 -4.05 19.24
N VAL A 223 1.27 -2.77 19.59
CA VAL A 223 2.02 -1.69 18.90
C VAL A 223 3.52 -1.99 18.82
N THR A 224 4.08 -2.63 19.86
CA THR A 224 5.51 -2.98 19.96
C THR A 224 5.88 -4.30 19.27
N ASP A 225 4.90 -5.04 18.75
CA ASP A 225 5.10 -6.37 18.16
C ASP A 225 5.45 -6.34 16.67
N THR A 226 5.61 -5.15 16.09
CA THR A 226 6.17 -5.00 14.75
C THR A 226 7.68 -4.78 14.77
N VAL A 227 8.35 -5.20 13.70
CA VAL A 227 9.77 -4.93 13.47
C VAL A 227 9.96 -4.40 12.05
N ARG A 228 10.81 -3.37 11.92
CA ARG A 228 11.33 -2.94 10.62
C ARG A 228 12.65 -3.63 10.36
N THR A 229 12.68 -4.50 9.35
CA THR A 229 13.81 -5.38 9.07
C THR A 229 14.17 -5.38 7.59
N ARG A 230 15.43 -5.71 7.29
CA ARG A 230 15.91 -5.99 5.92
C ARG A 230 16.02 -7.48 5.65
N SER A 231 15.69 -8.32 6.62
CA SER A 231 15.98 -9.76 6.57
C SER A 231 15.02 -10.55 5.67
N VAL A 232 13.95 -9.92 5.19
CA VAL A 232 12.98 -10.53 4.28
C VAL A 232 13.50 -10.54 2.84
N ASP A 233 13.83 -9.38 2.26
CA ASP A 233 14.27 -9.24 0.86
C ASP A 233 15.47 -8.30 0.65
N GLY A 234 16.08 -7.80 1.74
CA GLY A 234 17.19 -6.85 1.69
C GLY A 234 16.76 -5.38 1.70
N VAL A 235 15.49 -5.09 1.43
CA VAL A 235 14.91 -3.74 1.48
C VAL A 235 14.19 -3.57 2.82
N PRO A 236 14.29 -2.40 3.48
CA PRO A 236 13.62 -2.21 4.76
C PRO A 236 12.11 -2.33 4.62
N GLN A 237 11.54 -3.25 5.39
CA GLN A 237 10.10 -3.45 5.47
C GLN A 237 9.63 -3.70 6.89
N ARG A 238 8.41 -3.29 7.20
CA ARG A 238 7.77 -3.51 8.50
C ARG A 238 6.74 -4.62 8.44
N VAL A 239 6.90 -5.55 9.37
CA VAL A 239 6.09 -6.77 9.51
C VAL A 239 5.82 -7.03 11.00
N ILE A 240 4.83 -7.88 11.31
CA ILE A 240 4.72 -8.48 12.65
C ILE A 240 5.97 -9.30 12.94
N ARG A 241 6.50 -9.20 14.16
CA ARG A 241 7.69 -9.94 14.65
C ARG A 241 7.34 -11.40 14.95
N SER A 242 6.97 -12.15 13.91
CA SER A 242 6.66 -13.58 13.99
C SER A 242 7.91 -14.45 14.21
N GLN A 243 7.70 -15.75 14.47
CA GLN A 243 8.81 -16.71 14.56
C GLN A 243 9.58 -16.83 13.24
N MET A 244 8.89 -16.78 12.10
CA MET A 244 9.53 -16.73 10.79
C MET A 244 10.45 -15.52 10.65
N VAL A 245 9.99 -14.33 11.04
CA VAL A 245 10.81 -13.10 10.97
C VAL A 245 12.03 -13.20 11.89
N LYS A 246 11.85 -13.71 13.12
CA LYS A 246 12.97 -13.96 14.06
C LYS A 246 13.99 -14.94 13.47
N ALA A 247 13.53 -15.98 12.78
CA ALA A 247 14.39 -16.95 12.11
C ALA A 247 15.18 -16.31 10.95
N LEU A 248 14.53 -15.46 10.14
CA LEU A 248 15.19 -14.71 9.07
C LEU A 248 16.27 -13.76 9.61
N GLU A 249 16.00 -13.06 10.72
CA GLU A 249 16.96 -12.17 11.36
C GLU A 249 18.16 -12.91 11.95
N LYS A 250 17.95 -14.07 12.57
CA LYS A 250 19.02 -14.91 13.12
C LYS A 250 19.92 -15.52 12.03
N ASN A 251 19.33 -15.93 10.90
CA ASN A 251 20.04 -16.59 9.81
C ASN A 251 20.84 -15.63 8.91
N ARG A 252 20.81 -14.32 9.18
CA ARG A 252 21.57 -13.31 8.42
C ARG A 252 23.10 -13.49 8.47
N ILE A 253 23.59 -14.30 9.42
CA ILE A 253 25.00 -14.60 9.67
C ILE A 253 25.52 -15.78 8.81
N LEU A 254 24.65 -16.67 8.32
CA LEU A 254 25.02 -17.88 7.55
C LEU A 254 24.47 -17.81 6.11
N LYS A 255 25.10 -16.98 5.28
CA LYS A 255 24.77 -16.87 3.85
C LYS A 255 25.44 -18.01 3.07
N PHE A 256 24.65 -18.98 2.61
CA PHE A 256 24.74 -19.66 1.28
C PHE A 256 23.97 -21.00 1.23
N PRO A 257 24.13 -21.95 2.18
CA PRO A 257 23.59 -23.30 1.99
C PRO A 257 22.06 -23.37 2.10
N THR A 258 21.47 -22.56 2.97
CA THR A 258 20.03 -22.62 3.28
C THR A 258 19.17 -21.96 2.20
N ALA A 259 19.67 -20.89 1.56
CA ALA A 259 18.98 -20.22 0.46
C ALA A 259 18.86 -21.14 -0.78
N LEU A 260 19.91 -21.90 -1.09
CA LEU A 260 19.89 -22.88 -2.18
C LEU A 260 18.92 -24.04 -1.89
N LYS A 261 18.87 -24.52 -0.64
CA LYS A 261 17.94 -25.58 -0.22
C LYS A 261 16.47 -25.12 -0.29
N ASN A 262 16.20 -23.86 0.05
CA ASN A 262 14.86 -23.28 -0.04
C ASN A 262 14.45 -22.99 -1.50
N ALA A 263 15.38 -22.55 -2.36
CA ALA A 263 15.15 -22.41 -3.80
C ALA A 263 14.84 -23.76 -4.48
N LEU A 264 15.45 -24.85 -4.03
CA LEU A 264 15.16 -26.21 -4.51
C LEU A 264 13.79 -26.72 -4.04
N LYS A 265 13.37 -26.38 -2.80
CA LYS A 265 11.99 -26.64 -2.34
C LYS A 265 10.97 -25.82 -3.12
N PHE A 266 11.30 -24.58 -3.46
CA PHE A 266 10.47 -23.69 -4.28
C PHE A 266 10.22 -24.27 -5.68
N ARG A 267 11.26 -24.82 -6.34
CA ARG A 267 11.12 -25.51 -7.63
C ARG A 267 10.10 -26.66 -7.62
N HIS A 268 10.00 -27.38 -6.51
CA HIS A 268 9.04 -28.48 -6.39
C HIS A 268 7.61 -28.03 -6.10
N ALA A 269 7.39 -26.78 -5.69
CA ALA A 269 6.07 -26.27 -5.31
C ALA A 269 5.40 -25.41 -6.39
N THR A 270 6.13 -24.91 -7.39
CA THR A 270 5.61 -23.87 -8.32
C THR A 270 5.65 -24.21 -9.81
N GLU A 271 6.15 -25.39 -10.21
CA GLU A 271 6.29 -25.81 -11.63
C GLU A 271 7.04 -24.84 -12.58
N ALA A 272 7.62 -23.75 -12.06
CA ALA A 272 8.30 -22.73 -12.84
C ALA A 272 9.60 -23.26 -13.49
N SER A 273 9.85 -22.88 -14.75
CA SER A 273 11.05 -23.28 -15.47
C SER A 273 12.29 -22.52 -14.98
N ILE A 274 13.46 -23.15 -15.09
CA ILE A 274 14.75 -22.56 -14.65
C ILE A 274 15.08 -21.29 -15.46
N SER A 275 14.68 -21.24 -16.72
CA SER A 275 14.90 -20.07 -17.59
C SER A 275 14.06 -18.87 -17.16
N ASP A 276 12.83 -19.08 -16.70
CA ASP A 276 11.95 -17.97 -16.29
C ASP A 276 12.45 -17.35 -14.99
N LEU A 277 12.82 -18.19 -14.02
CA LEU A 277 13.41 -17.74 -12.76
C LEU A 277 14.75 -17.03 -12.95
N LEU A 278 15.58 -17.48 -13.89
CA LEU A 278 16.83 -16.79 -14.23
C LEU A 278 16.59 -15.46 -14.92
N THR A 279 15.61 -15.39 -15.82
CA THR A 279 15.25 -14.15 -16.53
C THR A 279 14.74 -13.10 -15.56
N GLU A 280 13.86 -13.52 -14.64
CA GLU A 280 13.29 -12.66 -13.60
C GLU A 280 14.36 -12.19 -12.60
N ALA A 281 15.25 -13.10 -12.18
CA ALA A 281 16.40 -12.79 -11.32
C ALA A 281 17.39 -11.80 -11.99
N LEU A 282 17.63 -11.96 -13.30
CA LEU A 282 18.48 -11.05 -14.08
C LEU A 282 17.84 -9.67 -14.26
N ALA A 283 16.51 -9.62 -14.48
CA ALA A 283 15.76 -8.36 -14.55
C ALA A 283 15.81 -7.59 -13.22
N MET A 284 15.62 -8.27 -12.09
CA MET A 284 15.75 -7.67 -10.76
C MET A 284 17.16 -7.13 -10.49
N LYS A 285 18.20 -7.87 -10.87
CA LYS A 285 19.60 -7.46 -10.69
C LYS A 285 19.94 -6.20 -11.50
N ARG A 286 19.40 -6.09 -12.72
CA ARG A 286 19.72 -5.00 -13.66
C ARG A 286 19.10 -3.67 -13.24
N ASN A 287 18.04 -3.68 -12.44
CA ASN A 287 17.32 -2.48 -12.02
C ASN A 287 17.68 -1.97 -10.61
N GLN A 288 18.39 -2.73 -9.77
CA GLN A 288 18.53 -2.40 -8.33
C GLN A 288 19.89 -2.66 -7.64
N ASP A 289 21.02 -2.86 -8.36
CA ASP A 289 22.36 -3.07 -7.77
C ASP A 289 22.39 -4.13 -6.64
N MET A 290 21.65 -5.24 -6.80
CA MET A 290 21.49 -6.27 -5.77
C MET A 290 22.53 -7.40 -5.87
N THR A 291 22.92 -7.98 -4.73
CA THR A 291 23.69 -9.23 -4.68
C THR A 291 22.81 -10.45 -4.99
N TRP A 292 23.38 -11.54 -5.51
CA TRP A 292 22.63 -12.77 -5.82
C TRP A 292 21.86 -13.37 -4.62
N ALA A 293 22.36 -13.19 -3.40
CA ALA A 293 21.65 -13.58 -2.19
C ALA A 293 20.41 -12.71 -1.92
N GLN A 294 20.47 -11.42 -2.21
CA GLN A 294 19.33 -10.52 -2.11
C GLN A 294 18.30 -10.80 -3.21
N VAL A 295 18.74 -11.17 -4.42
CA VAL A 295 17.85 -11.60 -5.51
C VAL A 295 17.04 -12.84 -5.13
N SER A 296 17.68 -13.85 -4.52
CA SER A 296 16.99 -15.06 -4.04
C SER A 296 16.00 -14.78 -2.90
N LEU A 297 16.32 -13.85 -1.99
CA LEU A 297 15.41 -13.43 -0.92
C LEU A 297 14.22 -12.63 -1.47
N ALA A 298 14.49 -11.69 -2.39
CA ALA A 298 13.46 -10.88 -3.05
C ALA A 298 12.46 -11.74 -3.84
N ALA A 299 12.93 -12.80 -4.51
CA ALA A 299 12.05 -13.75 -5.18
C ALA A 299 11.11 -14.51 -4.22
N ASN A 300 11.53 -14.72 -2.96
CA ASN A 300 10.73 -15.43 -1.96
C ASN A 300 9.78 -14.53 -1.18
N ALA A 301 10.03 -13.22 -1.05
CA ALA A 301 9.23 -12.34 -0.21
C ALA A 301 7.74 -12.25 -0.59
N PRO A 302 7.35 -12.19 -1.88
CA PRO A 302 5.95 -12.28 -2.29
C PRO A 302 5.31 -13.61 -1.87
N MET A 303 6.05 -14.71 -1.90
CA MET A 303 5.58 -16.03 -1.47
C MET A 303 5.40 -16.12 0.04
N LEU A 304 6.32 -15.55 0.82
CA LEU A 304 6.17 -15.45 2.28
C LEU A 304 4.93 -14.64 2.65
N THR A 305 4.61 -13.60 1.88
CA THR A 305 3.39 -12.80 2.09
C THR A 305 2.15 -13.59 1.67
N LYS A 306 2.19 -14.28 0.51
CA LYS A 306 1.10 -15.14 0.03
C LYS A 306 0.76 -16.26 1.02
N ALA A 307 1.78 -16.89 1.60
CA ALA A 307 1.62 -17.96 2.59
C ALA A 307 0.71 -17.54 3.76
N THR A 308 0.75 -16.28 4.16
CA THR A 308 -0.22 -15.72 5.12
C THR A 308 -1.48 -15.20 4.44
N MET A 309 -1.36 -14.21 3.55
CA MET A 309 -2.50 -13.41 3.06
C MET A 309 -3.50 -14.22 2.24
N VAL A 310 -3.07 -15.38 1.71
CA VAL A 310 -3.90 -16.29 0.92
C VAL A 310 -3.99 -17.65 1.60
N ASP A 311 -2.84 -18.26 1.93
CA ASP A 311 -2.82 -19.66 2.38
C ASP A 311 -3.09 -19.83 3.90
N GLY A 312 -3.20 -18.72 4.65
CA GLY A 312 -3.55 -18.74 6.08
C GLY A 312 -2.46 -19.27 7.02
N ASN A 313 -1.22 -19.40 6.54
CA ASN A 313 -0.13 -20.02 7.28
C ASN A 313 0.76 -18.98 8.01
N THR A 314 0.52 -18.83 9.31
CA THR A 314 1.29 -17.91 10.18
C THR A 314 2.69 -18.41 10.54
N GLU A 315 3.01 -19.69 10.36
CA GLU A 315 4.29 -20.28 10.77
C GLU A 315 5.42 -19.97 9.79
N ILE A 316 5.12 -19.99 8.48
CA ILE A 316 6.14 -19.86 7.43
C ILE A 316 6.05 -18.55 6.65
N GLY A 317 5.00 -17.76 6.86
CA GLY A 317 4.81 -16.50 6.17
C GLY A 317 5.25 -15.27 6.96
N ILE A 318 5.12 -14.11 6.33
CA ILE A 318 5.33 -12.80 6.94
C ILE A 318 4.04 -11.99 6.87
N MET A 319 3.83 -11.11 7.84
CA MET A 319 2.63 -10.29 7.92
C MET A 319 3.01 -8.81 7.81
N PRO A 320 3.11 -8.24 6.58
CA PRO A 320 3.37 -6.82 6.38
C PRO A 320 2.28 -5.96 7.01
N THR A 321 2.68 -5.00 7.84
CA THR A 321 1.74 -4.16 8.58
C THR A 321 2.44 -3.00 9.27
N GLY A 322 1.71 -1.92 9.52
CA GLY A 322 2.19 -0.76 10.25
C GLY A 322 2.07 -0.91 11.77
N VAL A 323 2.72 -0.02 12.53
CA VAL A 323 2.62 0.02 14.00
C VAL A 323 1.20 0.28 14.51
N GLY A 324 0.36 0.92 13.67
CA GLY A 324 -1.04 1.21 13.97
C GLY A 324 -1.92 -0.03 14.14
N LEU A 325 -1.45 -1.22 13.77
CA LEU A 325 -2.20 -2.46 14.02
C LEU A 325 -2.61 -2.60 15.49
N GLY A 326 -1.74 -2.20 16.43
CA GLY A 326 -1.94 -2.45 17.86
C GLY A 326 -3.00 -1.56 18.52
N VAL A 327 -3.63 -0.66 17.76
CA VAL A 327 -4.78 0.14 18.21
C VAL A 327 -6.06 -0.21 17.43
N ILE A 328 -5.99 -1.19 16.52
CA ILE A 328 -7.14 -1.68 15.76
C ILE A 328 -7.69 -2.93 16.46
N THR A 329 -8.93 -2.86 16.94
CA THR A 329 -9.52 -3.91 17.80
C THR A 329 -10.70 -4.67 17.18
N SER A 330 -11.10 -4.32 15.95
CA SER A 330 -12.24 -4.92 15.25
C SER A 330 -12.06 -4.84 13.74
N ALA A 331 -12.84 -5.62 12.98
CA ALA A 331 -12.94 -5.54 11.52
C ALA A 331 -14.37 -5.18 11.07
N PRO A 332 -14.77 -3.90 11.21
CA PRO A 332 -16.07 -3.45 10.72
C PRO A 332 -16.10 -3.41 9.17
N SER A 333 -17.26 -3.06 8.59
CA SER A 333 -17.35 -2.89 7.14
C SER A 333 -16.50 -1.70 6.68
N VAL A 334 -16.09 -1.69 5.42
CA VAL A 334 -15.38 -0.54 4.84
C VAL A 334 -16.18 0.75 4.93
N GLU A 335 -17.50 0.68 4.75
CA GLU A 335 -18.40 1.82 4.92
C GLU A 335 -18.35 2.37 6.35
N ASP A 336 -18.43 1.49 7.35
CA ASP A 336 -18.33 1.87 8.76
C ASP A 336 -16.95 2.46 9.08
N ILE A 337 -15.85 1.86 8.59
CA ILE A 337 -14.48 2.38 8.78
C ILE A 337 -14.40 3.83 8.30
N ILE A 338 -14.88 4.10 7.09
CA ILE A 338 -14.83 5.45 6.51
C ILE A 338 -15.76 6.39 7.26
N SER A 339 -16.98 5.97 7.58
CA SER A 339 -17.95 6.75 8.34
C SER A 339 -17.40 7.16 9.71
N GLU A 340 -16.87 6.22 10.48
CA GLU A 340 -16.26 6.45 11.80
C GLU A 340 -15.10 7.44 11.72
N ILE A 341 -14.21 7.30 10.73
CA ILE A 341 -13.11 8.25 10.49
C ILE A 341 -13.65 9.66 10.24
N MET A 342 -14.68 9.80 9.40
CA MET A 342 -15.22 11.11 9.04
C MET A 342 -16.00 11.77 10.19
N ILE A 343 -16.73 10.98 10.98
CA ILE A 343 -17.41 11.42 12.19
C ILE A 343 -16.37 11.90 13.21
N GLU A 344 -15.40 11.05 13.58
CA GLU A 344 -14.40 11.39 14.59
C GLU A 344 -13.54 12.59 14.15
N ALA A 345 -13.18 12.68 12.86
CA ALA A 345 -12.46 13.83 12.34
C ALA A 345 -13.28 15.13 12.45
N SER A 346 -14.60 15.06 12.21
CA SER A 346 -15.50 16.21 12.37
C SER A 346 -15.60 16.66 13.82
N GLU A 347 -15.80 15.72 14.75
CA GLU A 347 -15.83 15.98 16.20
C GLU A 347 -14.52 16.56 16.71
N CYS A 348 -13.39 16.03 16.23
CA CYS A 348 -12.05 16.52 16.58
C CYS A 348 -11.85 17.97 16.08
N LEU A 349 -12.28 18.30 14.86
CA LEU A 349 -12.19 19.65 14.32
C LEU A 349 -13.09 20.64 15.08
N HIS A 350 -14.31 20.25 15.45
CA HIS A 350 -15.17 21.08 16.31
C HIS A 350 -14.52 21.29 17.69
N SER A 351 -14.00 20.23 18.31
CA SER A 351 -13.36 20.33 19.63
C SER A 351 -12.12 21.24 19.62
N LEU A 352 -11.34 21.21 18.54
CA LEU A 352 -10.21 22.13 18.32
C LEU A 352 -10.67 23.58 18.18
N ALA A 353 -11.75 23.82 17.43
CA ALA A 353 -12.31 25.17 17.24
C ALA A 353 -12.88 25.75 18.54
N ASP A 354 -13.52 24.90 19.34
CA ASP A 354 -14.17 25.29 20.60
C ASP A 354 -13.21 25.31 21.80
N ASN A 355 -11.93 24.97 21.61
CA ASN A 355 -10.93 24.79 22.68
C ASN A 355 -11.38 23.80 23.77
N THR A 356 -12.07 22.72 23.39
CA THR A 356 -12.57 21.66 24.28
C THR A 356 -11.79 20.34 24.16
N VAL A 357 -10.63 20.39 23.50
CA VAL A 357 -9.72 19.25 23.35
C VAL A 357 -9.33 18.68 24.71
N ARG A 358 -9.45 17.36 24.86
CA ARG A 358 -9.07 16.62 26.07
C ARG A 358 -7.64 16.09 26.00
#